data_AF-A0A3B6VAP6-F1
#
_entry.id   AF-A0A3B6VAP6-F1
#
_cell.length_a   1.000
_cell.length_b   1.000
_cell.length_c   1.000
_cell.angle_alpha   90.00
_cell.angle_beta   90.00
_cell.angle_gamma   90.00
#
_symmetry.space_group_name_H-M   'P 1'
#
loop_
_entity.id
_entity.type
_entity.pdbx_description
1 polymer ?
#
loop_
_entity_poly.entity_id
_entity_poly.type
_entity_poly.pdbx_seq_one_letter_code
_entity_poly.pdbx_strand_id
1 'polypeptide(L)' 'MAVTENQIRDAIKSKKLKTVEEVSNATKAGTGCGGCQVAIKQILDEMNK' A
#
# COMPACT_ATOMS: atom_id res chain seq x y z
N MET A 1 -2.98 -15.15 -4.54
CA MET A 1 -3.39 -14.08 -3.61
C MET A 1 -2.93 -12.76 -4.19
N ALA A 2 -3.81 -12.03 -4.87
CA ALA A 2 -3.50 -10.73 -5.43
C ALA A 2 -4.07 -9.66 -4.48
N VAL A 3 -3.21 -8.89 -3.84
CA VAL A 3 -3.65 -7.72 -3.07
C VAL A 3 -4.05 -6.65 -4.07
N THR A 4 -5.28 -6.13 -3.96
CA THR A 4 -5.81 -5.10 -4.86
C THR A 4 -5.54 -3.70 -4.30
N GLU A 5 -5.52 -2.70 -5.17
CA GLU A 5 -5.36 -1.28 -4.78
C GLU A 5 -6.42 -0.82 -3.77
N ASN A 6 -7.64 -1.34 -3.86
CA ASN A 6 -8.69 -1.07 -2.87
C ASN A 6 -8.30 -1.57 -1.48
N GLN A 7 -7.74 -2.78 -1.36
CA GLN A 7 -7.27 -3.28 -0.05
C GLN A 7 -6.13 -2.42 0.50
N ILE A 8 -5.27 -1.93 -0.38
CA ILE A 8 -4.18 -1.01 -0.02
C ILE A 8 -4.75 0.30 0.53
N ARG A 9 -5.68 0.93 -0.19
CA ARG A 9 -6.35 2.18 0.25
C ARG A 9 -7.10 1.99 1.57
N ASP A 10 -7.79 0.87 1.74
CA ASP A 10 -8.50 0.54 2.97
C ASP A 10 -7.55 0.36 4.15
N ALA A 11 -6.44 -0.37 3.95
CA ALA A 11 -5.42 -0.53 4.98
C ALA A 11 -4.74 0.80 5.35
N ILE A 12 -4.44 1.65 4.37
CA ILE A 12 -3.89 2.99 4.59
C ILE A 12 -4.87 3.83 5.41
N LYS A 13 -6.17 3.87 5.06
CA LYS A 13 -7.17 4.63 5.81
C LYS A 13 -7.41 4.08 7.21
N SER A 14 -7.56 2.77 7.32
CA SER A 14 -7.90 2.09 8.58
C SER A 14 -6.76 2.18 9.60
N LYS A 15 -5.50 2.02 9.15
CA LYS A 15 -4.32 2.05 10.02
C LYS A 15 -3.52 3.36 9.95
N LYS A 16 -3.94 4.34 9.15
CA LYS A 16 -3.24 5.62 8.89
C LYS A 16 -1.77 5.42 8.50
N LEU A 17 -1.50 4.42 7.66
CA LEU A 17 -0.15 4.07 7.23
C LEU A 17 0.40 5.20 6.36
N LYS A 18 1.61 5.66 6.66
CA LYS A 18 2.23 6.80 5.95
C LYS A 18 3.39 6.42 5.06
N THR A 19 3.82 5.15 5.09
CA THR A 19 5.00 4.68 4.36
C THR A 19 4.66 3.43 3.57
N VAL A 20 5.41 3.24 2.48
CA VAL A 20 5.26 2.08 1.60
C VAL A 20 5.52 0.78 2.35
N GLU A 21 6.50 0.77 3.26
CA GLU A 21 6.81 -0.39 4.10
C GLU A 21 5.67 -0.74 5.05
N GLU A 22 5.07 0.25 5.71
CA GLU A 22 3.94 -0.01 6.61
C GLU A 22 2.74 -0.60 5.88
N VAL A 23 2.44 -0.08 4.69
CA VAL A 23 1.39 -0.62 3.82
C VAL A 23 1.73 -2.01 3.31
N SER A 24 2.96 -2.21 2.84
CA SER A 24 3.45 -3.49 2.36
C SER A 24 3.39 -4.55 3.47
N ASN A 25 3.73 -4.19 4.70
CA ASN A 25 3.68 -5.10 5.85
C ASN A 25 2.24 -5.35 6.32
N ALA A 26 1.37 -4.34 6.29
CA ALA A 26 -0.03 -4.46 6.69
C ALA A 26 -0.87 -5.27 5.71
N THR A 27 -0.60 -5.14 4.41
CA THR A 27 -1.38 -5.78 3.33
C THR A 27 -0.67 -7.00 2.74
N LYS A 28 0.60 -7.20 3.07
CA LYS A 28 1.53 -8.13 2.41
C LYS A 28 1.70 -7.86 0.90
N ALA A 29 1.34 -6.68 0.43
CA ALA A 29 1.52 -6.27 -0.96
C ALA A 29 2.94 -5.78 -1.22
N GLY A 30 3.67 -6.46 -2.11
CA GLY A 30 5.01 -6.01 -2.53
C GLY A 30 6.17 -6.68 -1.78
N THR A 31 5.92 -7.67 -0.94
CA THR A 31 6.97 -8.50 -0.31
C THR A 31 7.62 -9.52 -1.25
N GLY A 32 7.05 -9.72 -2.45
CA GLY A 32 7.55 -10.65 -3.46
C GLY A 32 8.50 -9.99 -4.46
N CYS A 33 7.95 -9.33 -5.48
CA CYS A 33 8.71 -8.79 -6.61
C CYS A 33 8.97 -7.28 -6.56
N GLY A 34 8.54 -6.58 -5.50
CA GLY A 34 8.64 -5.11 -5.40
C GLY A 34 7.68 -4.32 -6.30
N GLY A 35 7.01 -4.94 -7.28
CA GLY A 35 6.10 -4.25 -8.20
C GLY A 35 4.94 -3.52 -7.50
N CYS A 36 4.38 -4.10 -6.43
CA CYS A 36 3.31 -3.45 -5.67
C CYS A 36 3.81 -2.24 -4.84
N GLN A 37 5.11 -2.14 -4.53
CA GLN A 37 5.64 -0.99 -3.78
C GLN A 37 5.47 0.32 -4.55
N VAL A 38 5.58 0.27 -5.89
CA VAL A 38 5.36 1.43 -6.76
C VAL A 38 3.89 1.87 -6.69
N ALA A 39 2.94 0.93 -6.81
CA ALA A 39 1.51 1.22 -6.73
C ALA A 39 1.12 1.80 -5.35
N ILE A 40 1.64 1.21 -4.27
CA ILE A 40 1.45 1.72 -2.91
C ILE A 40 1.95 3.16 -2.78
N LYS A 41 3.14 3.45 -3.32
CA LYS A 41 3.73 4.80 -3.27
C LYS A 41 2.87 5.81 -4.01
N GLN A 42 2.33 5.45 -5.18
CA GLN A 42 1.40 6.30 -5.92
C GLN A 42 0.11 6.57 -5.14
N ILE A 43 -0.48 5.55 -4.51
CA ILE A 43 -1.69 5.71 -3.68
C ILE A 43 -1.42 6.64 -2.49
N LEU A 44 -0.29 6.45 -1.80
CA LEU A 44 0.14 7.31 -0.69
C LEU A 44 0.34 8.77 -1.11
N ASP A 45 0.97 8.99 -2.27
CA ASP A 45 1.18 10.33 -2.83
C ASP A 45 -0.15 11.00 -3.20
N GLU A 46 -1.04 10.25 -3.87
CA GLU A 46 -2.40 10.71 -4.24
C GLU A 46 -3.24 11.06 -3.00
N MET A 47 -3.06 10.34 -1.89
CA MET A 47 -3.76 10.59 -0.62
C MET A 47 -3.16 11.71 0.23
N ASN A 48 -1.90 12.08 0.04
CA ASN A 48 -1.23 13.18 0.76
C ASN A 48 -1.28 14.52 0.01
N LYS A 49 -1.93 14.56 -1.15
CA LYS A 49 -2.21 15.78 -1.91
C LYS A 49 -3.53 16.41 -1.49
#